data_AF-A0A0S7ETU8-F1
#
_entry.id   AF-A0A0S7ETU8-F1
#
_cell.length_a   1.000
_cell.length_b   1.000
_cell.length_c   1.000
_cell.angle_alpha   90.00
_cell.angle_beta   90.00
_cell.angle_gamma   90.00
#
_symmetry.space_group_name_H-M   'P 1'
#
loop_
_entity.id
_entity.type
_entity.pdbx_description
1 polymer ?
#
loop_
_entity_poly.entity_id
_entity_poly.type
_entity_poly.pdbx_seq_one_letter_code
_entity_poly.pdbx_strand_id
1 'polypeptide(L)'
;KYQLESQVNYYVGHPEEPSLTERLYTALKALKYLFRFIVQSRVLSFRFPENSEDPGAFSTSIRLLFLSFNTLMDRPLDEGVKIKGAILKYLPSIINDIQTVFDPVELSVLLSKFIESIPDSQFVRQKLGCMCKIIESDLFKQPDCRDVLLPLVNDQLSGQLDDHSSKPDYEACVQLL
;
A
#
# COMPACT_ATOMS: atom_id res chain seq x y z
N LYS A 1 -20.23 -15.06 -2.22
CA LYS A 1 -19.28 -14.89 -1.08
C LYS A 1 -18.07 -15.83 -1.18
N TYR A 2 -18.20 -17.12 -1.53
CA TYR A 2 -17.06 -18.05 -1.69
C TYR A 2 -16.28 -17.99 -3.02
N GLN A 3 -16.68 -17.14 -3.99
CA GLN A 3 -16.09 -17.13 -5.33
C GLN A 3 -14.88 -16.21 -5.48
N LEU A 4 -14.83 -15.09 -4.76
CA LEU A 4 -13.68 -14.16 -4.80
C LEU A 4 -12.47 -14.73 -4.04
N GLU A 5 -12.70 -15.38 -2.90
CA GLU A 5 -11.64 -16.00 -2.09
C GLU A 5 -10.97 -17.18 -2.83
N SER A 6 -11.78 -18.00 -3.51
CA SER A 6 -11.31 -19.08 -4.38
C SER A 6 -10.48 -18.54 -5.56
N GLN A 7 -10.90 -17.44 -6.17
CA GLN A 7 -10.19 -16.84 -7.29
C GLN A 7 -8.87 -16.17 -6.85
N VAL A 8 -8.86 -15.44 -5.74
CA VAL A 8 -7.63 -14.79 -5.23
C VAL A 8 -6.57 -15.82 -4.84
N ASN A 9 -6.95 -16.92 -4.17
CA ASN A 9 -6.02 -18.01 -3.86
C ASN A 9 -5.54 -18.76 -5.12
N TYR A 10 -6.38 -18.87 -6.15
CA TYR A 10 -5.97 -19.43 -7.44
C TYR A 10 -4.95 -18.53 -8.17
N TYR A 11 -5.14 -17.20 -8.10
CA TYR A 11 -4.23 -16.21 -8.70
C TYR A 11 -2.87 -16.12 -8.01
N VAL A 12 -2.83 -16.38 -6.70
CA VAL A 12 -1.60 -16.44 -5.92
C VAL A 12 -0.71 -17.64 -6.33
N GLY A 13 -1.31 -18.73 -6.84
CA GLY A 13 -0.62 -19.97 -7.20
C GLY A 13 -0.22 -20.12 -8.68
N HIS A 14 -0.66 -19.22 -9.58
CA HIS A 14 -0.37 -19.30 -11.03
C HIS A 14 0.12 -17.96 -11.60
N PRO A 15 1.33 -17.51 -11.21
CA PRO A 15 1.88 -16.22 -11.64
C PRO A 15 2.17 -16.10 -13.15
N GLU A 16 2.02 -17.18 -13.92
CA GLU A 16 2.36 -17.26 -15.35
C GLU A 16 1.19 -17.02 -16.31
N GLU A 17 -0.04 -16.75 -15.85
CA GLU A 17 -1.14 -16.35 -16.76
C GLU A 17 -1.05 -14.85 -17.13
N PRO A 18 -0.68 -14.49 -18.36
CA PRO A 18 -0.40 -13.09 -18.73
C PRO A 18 -1.65 -12.20 -18.67
N SER A 19 -2.83 -12.80 -18.93
CA SER A 19 -4.12 -12.10 -18.97
C SER A 19 -4.54 -11.55 -17.61
N LEU A 20 -4.24 -12.26 -16.52
CA LEU A 20 -4.55 -11.87 -15.15
C LEU A 20 -3.62 -10.79 -14.64
N THR A 21 -2.33 -10.94 -14.91
CA THR A 21 -1.32 -9.93 -14.59
C THR A 21 -1.63 -8.59 -15.28
N GLU A 22 -2.05 -8.61 -16.55
CA GLU A 22 -2.47 -7.38 -17.26
C GLU A 22 -3.74 -6.75 -16.66
N ARG A 23 -4.73 -7.57 -16.27
CA ARG A 23 -5.94 -7.09 -15.61
C ARG A 23 -5.64 -6.44 -14.26
N LEU A 24 -4.84 -7.10 -13.42
CA LEU A 24 -4.42 -6.56 -12.12
C LEU A 24 -3.63 -5.27 -12.29
N TYR A 25 -2.69 -5.24 -13.24
CA TYR A 25 -1.93 -4.03 -13.55
C TYR A 25 -2.83 -2.87 -14.00
N THR A 26 -3.85 -3.15 -14.80
CA THR A 26 -4.85 -2.16 -15.22
C THR A 26 -5.68 -1.67 -14.03
N ALA A 27 -6.09 -2.56 -13.14
CA ALA A 27 -6.79 -2.19 -11.91
C ALA A 27 -5.92 -1.30 -11.00
N LEU A 28 -4.62 -1.61 -10.87
CA LEU A 28 -3.67 -0.79 -10.10
C LEU A 28 -3.45 0.59 -10.73
N LYS A 29 -3.43 0.71 -12.05
CA LYS A 29 -3.43 2.02 -12.73
C LYS A 29 -4.68 2.83 -12.42
N ALA A 30 -5.82 2.15 -12.32
CA ALA A 30 -7.09 2.76 -11.99
C ALA A 30 -7.32 2.91 -10.47
N LEU A 31 -6.37 2.50 -9.63
CA LEU A 31 -6.54 2.37 -8.18
C LEU A 31 -7.05 3.65 -7.54
N LYS A 32 -6.49 4.81 -7.94
CA LYS A 32 -6.95 6.14 -7.53
C LYS A 32 -8.45 6.34 -7.76
N TYR A 33 -8.93 6.02 -8.96
CA TYR A 33 -10.33 6.21 -9.34
C TYR A 33 -11.24 5.20 -8.65
N LEU A 34 -10.79 3.95 -8.54
CA LEU A 34 -11.51 2.87 -7.86
C LEU A 34 -11.71 3.22 -6.38
N PHE A 35 -10.64 3.62 -5.68
CA PHE A 35 -10.73 3.98 -4.27
C PHE A 35 -11.55 5.23 -4.05
N ARG A 36 -11.41 6.26 -4.89
CA ARG A 36 -12.28 7.43 -4.83
C ARG A 36 -13.75 7.03 -4.94
N PHE A 37 -14.10 6.12 -5.85
CA PHE A 37 -15.47 5.62 -5.96
C PHE A 37 -15.92 4.82 -4.72
N ILE A 38 -15.09 3.88 -4.24
CA ILE A 38 -15.39 3.03 -3.07
C ILE A 38 -15.61 3.88 -1.82
N VAL A 39 -14.72 4.86 -1.58
CA VAL A 39 -14.80 5.78 -0.44
C VAL A 39 -16.08 6.62 -0.51
N GLN A 40 -16.42 7.18 -1.67
CA GLN A 40 -17.65 7.96 -1.84
C GLN A 40 -18.90 7.09 -1.63
N SER A 41 -18.90 5.85 -2.11
CA SER A 41 -19.96 4.88 -1.84
C SER A 41 -20.11 4.62 -0.33
N ARG A 42 -18.99 4.47 0.39
CA ARG A 42 -19.01 4.28 1.85
C ARG A 42 -19.57 5.50 2.58
N VAL A 43 -19.13 6.71 2.23
CA VAL A 43 -19.68 7.96 2.80
C VAL A 43 -21.19 8.05 2.59
N LEU A 44 -21.68 7.65 1.42
CA LEU A 44 -23.11 7.63 1.13
C LEU A 44 -23.86 6.58 1.96
N SER A 45 -23.28 5.40 2.19
CA SER A 45 -23.90 4.33 2.99
C SER A 45 -24.18 4.77 4.44
N PHE A 46 -23.35 5.65 5.01
CA PHE A 46 -23.58 6.23 6.34
C PHE A 46 -24.83 7.12 6.39
N ARG A 47 -25.29 7.66 5.25
CA ARG A 47 -26.53 8.47 5.17
C ARG A 47 -27.80 7.61 5.16
N PHE A 48 -27.69 6.30 4.91
CA PHE A 48 -28.82 5.38 4.84
C PHE A 48 -28.59 4.12 5.69
N PRO A 49 -28.64 4.23 7.03
CA PRO A 49 -28.27 3.14 7.96
C PRO A 49 -29.18 1.91 7.87
N GLU A 50 -30.41 2.07 7.38
CA GLU A 50 -31.41 1.01 7.26
C GLU A 50 -31.02 -0.09 6.25
N ASN A 51 -30.01 0.16 5.39
CA ASN A 51 -29.42 -0.82 4.47
C ASN A 51 -27.96 -1.14 4.81
N SER A 52 -27.52 -0.88 6.04
CA SER A 52 -26.09 -0.92 6.38
C SER A 52 -25.49 -2.32 6.26
N GLU A 53 -24.47 -2.43 5.41
CA GLU A 53 -23.48 -3.50 5.49
C GLU A 53 -22.84 -3.52 6.88
N ASP A 54 -22.36 -4.71 7.28
CA ASP A 54 -21.54 -4.91 8.47
C ASP A 54 -20.53 -3.75 8.64
N PRO A 55 -20.62 -2.97 9.74
CA PRO A 55 -19.80 -1.77 9.95
C PRO A 55 -18.30 -2.02 9.78
N GLY A 56 -17.85 -3.26 10.04
CA GLY A 56 -16.46 -3.67 9.93
C GLY A 56 -16.04 -4.22 8.56
N ALA A 57 -16.97 -4.52 7.65
CA ALA A 57 -16.66 -5.21 6.39
C ALA A 57 -15.72 -4.41 5.49
N PHE A 58 -15.92 -3.09 5.41
CA PHE A 58 -15.03 -2.20 4.66
C PHE A 58 -13.62 -2.21 5.26
N SER A 59 -13.51 -2.00 6.58
CA SER A 59 -12.22 -1.99 7.26
C SER A 59 -11.49 -3.33 7.13
N THR A 60 -12.22 -4.44 7.23
CA THR A 60 -11.68 -5.79 6.98
C THR A 60 -11.17 -5.95 5.55
N SER A 61 -11.88 -5.42 4.55
CA SER A 61 -11.44 -5.46 3.16
C SER A 61 -10.15 -4.67 2.93
N ILE A 62 -10.00 -3.50 3.57
CA ILE A 62 -8.75 -2.73 3.54
C ILE A 62 -7.60 -3.52 4.17
N ARG A 63 -7.81 -4.11 5.35
CA ARG A 63 -6.79 -4.95 6.02
C ARG A 63 -6.35 -6.13 5.15
N LEU A 64 -7.31 -6.82 4.53
CA LEU A 64 -7.02 -7.95 3.64
C LEU A 64 -6.29 -7.52 2.35
N LEU A 65 -6.59 -6.33 1.83
CA LEU A 65 -5.86 -5.76 0.69
C LEU A 65 -4.39 -5.53 1.04
N PHE A 66 -4.12 -4.87 2.17
CA PHE A 66 -2.76 -4.65 2.65
C PHE A 66 -2.05 -5.98 2.92
N LEU A 67 -2.71 -6.95 3.55
CA LEU A 67 -2.15 -8.29 3.75
C LEU A 67 -1.76 -8.97 2.42
N SER A 68 -2.61 -8.84 1.40
CA SER A 68 -2.33 -9.39 0.07
C SER A 68 -1.14 -8.70 -0.60
N PHE A 69 -1.01 -7.39 -0.44
CA PHE A 69 0.16 -6.66 -0.90
C PHE A 69 1.42 -7.11 -0.17
N ASN A 70 1.41 -7.17 1.15
CA ASN A 70 2.58 -7.58 1.94
C ASN A 70 3.05 -8.99 1.54
N THR A 71 2.11 -9.92 1.39
CA THR A 71 2.39 -11.29 0.94
C THR A 71 3.00 -11.34 -0.46
N LEU A 72 2.64 -10.40 -1.34
CA LEU A 72 3.25 -10.30 -2.66
C LEU A 72 4.65 -9.67 -2.58
N MET A 73 4.80 -8.58 -1.82
CA MET A 73 6.07 -7.83 -1.72
C MET A 73 7.20 -8.68 -1.12
N ASP A 74 6.89 -9.56 -0.17
CA ASP A 74 7.85 -10.45 0.51
C ASP A 74 8.43 -11.57 -0.40
N ARG A 75 7.81 -11.82 -1.56
CA ARG A 75 8.29 -12.86 -2.51
C ARG A 75 9.65 -12.49 -3.13
N PRO A 76 10.38 -13.46 -3.71
CA PRO A 76 11.57 -13.18 -4.54
C PRO A 76 11.34 -12.13 -5.63
N LEU A 77 12.41 -11.41 -6.02
CA LEU A 77 12.32 -10.26 -6.93
C LEU A 77 11.72 -10.65 -8.28
N ASP A 78 12.14 -11.78 -8.84
CA ASP A 78 11.71 -12.32 -10.13
C ASP A 78 10.21 -12.65 -10.19
N GLU A 79 9.57 -12.83 -9.04
CA GLU A 79 8.13 -13.03 -8.95
C GLU A 79 7.35 -11.71 -8.91
N GLY A 80 6.58 -11.46 -9.97
CA GLY A 80 5.59 -10.37 -9.98
C GLY A 80 6.19 -8.96 -10.02
N VAL A 81 7.42 -8.79 -10.50
CA VAL A 81 8.15 -7.49 -10.60
C VAL A 81 7.23 -6.34 -11.04
N LYS A 82 6.51 -6.54 -12.15
CA LYS A 82 5.65 -5.52 -12.77
C LYS A 82 4.52 -5.08 -11.83
N ILE A 83 3.94 -6.01 -11.09
CA ILE A 83 2.83 -5.75 -10.16
C ILE A 83 3.36 -5.10 -8.88
N LYS A 84 4.45 -5.62 -8.30
CA LYS A 84 5.11 -5.02 -7.13
C LYS A 84 5.47 -3.55 -7.38
N GLY A 85 6.11 -3.27 -8.52
CA GLY A 85 6.43 -1.90 -8.91
C GLY A 85 5.20 -1.01 -9.14
N ALA A 86 4.11 -1.56 -9.64
CA ALA A 86 2.85 -0.84 -9.80
C ALA A 86 2.21 -0.50 -8.45
N ILE A 87 2.21 -1.43 -7.49
CA ILE A 87 1.69 -1.19 -6.14
C ILE A 87 2.48 -0.04 -5.49
N LEU A 88 3.81 -0.10 -5.49
CA LEU A 88 4.65 0.97 -4.94
C LEU A 88 4.38 2.34 -5.58
N LYS A 89 4.09 2.36 -6.87
CA LYS A 89 3.79 3.59 -7.60
C LYS A 89 2.40 4.15 -7.29
N TYR A 90 1.38 3.30 -7.19
CA TYR A 90 -0.02 3.72 -7.17
C TYR A 90 -0.65 3.72 -5.79
N LEU A 91 -0.16 2.91 -4.84
CA LEU A 91 -0.68 2.84 -3.48
C LEU A 91 -0.67 4.21 -2.75
N PRO A 92 0.38 5.05 -2.86
CA PRO A 92 0.36 6.33 -2.16
C PRO A 92 -0.77 7.26 -2.62
N SER A 93 -1.25 7.10 -3.86
CA SER A 93 -2.27 7.98 -4.45
C SER A 93 -3.66 7.83 -3.83
N ILE A 94 -3.90 6.79 -3.04
CA ILE A 94 -5.20 6.50 -2.41
C ILE A 94 -5.24 6.77 -0.90
N ILE A 95 -4.09 7.08 -0.27
CA ILE A 95 -3.99 7.27 1.18
C ILE A 95 -4.96 8.36 1.66
N ASN A 96 -4.97 9.50 0.97
CA ASN A 96 -5.81 10.62 1.34
C ASN A 96 -7.30 10.32 1.21
N ASP A 97 -7.70 9.45 0.28
CA ASP A 97 -9.09 9.03 0.14
C ASP A 97 -9.45 8.03 1.27
N ILE A 98 -8.59 7.04 1.55
CA ILE A 98 -8.87 5.99 2.55
C ILE A 98 -9.05 6.59 3.95
N GLN A 99 -8.17 7.51 4.37
CA GLN A 99 -8.22 8.06 5.74
C GLN A 99 -9.53 8.80 6.08
N THR A 100 -10.35 9.14 5.08
CA THR A 100 -11.65 9.78 5.30
C THR A 100 -12.71 8.82 5.83
N VAL A 101 -12.49 7.50 5.67
CA VAL A 101 -13.46 6.44 5.99
C VAL A 101 -12.84 5.26 6.75
N PHE A 102 -11.57 5.38 7.15
CA PHE A 102 -10.81 4.36 7.85
C PHE A 102 -9.97 5.03 8.95
N ASP A 103 -9.67 4.30 10.03
CA ASP A 103 -8.90 4.83 11.14
C ASP A 103 -7.47 5.22 10.68
N PRO A 104 -7.07 6.51 10.82
CA PRO A 104 -5.82 6.98 10.24
C PRO A 104 -4.58 6.41 10.94
N VAL A 105 -4.66 6.11 12.24
CA VAL A 105 -3.56 5.49 12.99
C VAL A 105 -3.38 4.05 12.53
N GLU A 106 -4.47 3.31 12.39
CA GLU A 106 -4.44 1.95 11.85
C GLU A 106 -3.93 1.93 10.40
N LEU A 107 -4.33 2.90 9.56
CA LEU A 107 -3.80 3.02 8.21
C LEU A 107 -2.28 3.22 8.22
N SER A 108 -1.77 4.03 9.16
CA SER A 108 -0.34 4.25 9.35
C SER A 108 0.39 2.94 9.73
N VAL A 109 -0.21 2.12 10.58
CA VAL A 109 0.32 0.78 10.91
C VAL A 109 0.34 -0.15 9.70
N LEU A 110 -0.73 -0.15 8.89
CA LEU A 110 -0.81 -0.97 7.67
C LEU A 110 0.24 -0.55 6.63
N LEU A 111 0.43 0.77 6.44
CA LEU A 111 1.47 1.30 5.56
C LEU A 111 2.88 0.95 6.06
N SER A 112 3.11 0.97 7.37
CA SER A 112 4.41 0.60 7.95
C SER A 112 4.74 -0.86 7.67
N LYS A 113 3.80 -1.77 7.96
CA LYS A 113 3.96 -3.20 7.65
C LYS A 113 4.14 -3.46 6.16
N PHE A 114 3.50 -2.67 5.30
CA PHE A 114 3.69 -2.76 3.85
C PHE A 114 5.12 -2.39 3.44
N ILE A 115 5.68 -1.29 3.95
CA ILE A 115 7.06 -0.90 3.65
C ILE A 115 8.05 -1.95 4.19
N GLU A 116 7.84 -2.43 5.41
CA GLU A 116 8.68 -3.46 6.05
C GLU A 116 8.63 -4.82 5.34
N SER A 117 7.52 -5.15 4.67
CA SER A 117 7.38 -6.40 3.92
C SER A 117 8.24 -6.46 2.65
N ILE A 118 8.90 -5.36 2.28
CA ILE A 118 9.74 -5.27 1.09
C ILE A 118 11.18 -5.53 1.49
N PRO A 119 11.82 -6.61 1.00
CA PRO A 119 13.21 -6.91 1.31
C PRO A 119 14.14 -5.74 0.95
N ASP A 120 15.11 -5.42 1.80
CA ASP A 120 15.92 -4.20 1.68
C ASP A 120 16.78 -4.14 0.41
N SER A 121 17.11 -5.29 -0.15
CA SER A 121 17.84 -5.40 -1.43
C SER A 121 16.94 -5.18 -2.67
N GLN A 122 15.62 -5.08 -2.50
CA GLN A 122 14.66 -4.98 -3.59
C GLN A 122 13.98 -3.60 -3.63
N PHE A 123 13.74 -3.11 -4.85
CA PHE A 123 12.94 -1.90 -5.09
C PHE A 123 13.37 -0.66 -4.31
N VAL A 124 14.64 -0.54 -3.90
CA VAL A 124 15.16 0.53 -3.03
C VAL A 124 14.63 1.91 -3.41
N ARG A 125 14.80 2.32 -4.67
CA ARG A 125 14.34 3.64 -5.16
C ARG A 125 12.83 3.79 -5.12
N GLN A 126 12.09 2.75 -5.50
CA GLN A 126 10.62 2.78 -5.53
C GLN A 126 10.03 2.73 -4.11
N LYS A 127 10.67 2.02 -3.18
CA LYS A 127 10.34 1.97 -1.75
C LYS A 127 10.52 3.37 -1.13
N LEU A 128 11.68 4.00 -1.34
CA LEU A 128 11.92 5.38 -0.90
C LEU A 128 10.92 6.36 -1.51
N GLY A 129 10.70 6.30 -2.82
CA GLY A 129 9.71 7.16 -3.48
C GLY A 129 8.28 6.97 -2.96
N CYS A 130 7.90 5.74 -2.62
CA CYS A 130 6.64 5.44 -1.96
C CYS A 130 6.57 6.08 -0.57
N MET A 131 7.63 5.93 0.24
CA MET A 131 7.74 6.55 1.57
C MET A 131 7.64 8.07 1.52
N CYS A 132 8.32 8.74 0.57
CA CYS A 132 8.19 10.19 0.37
C CYS A 132 6.71 10.58 0.18
N LYS A 133 5.99 9.83 -0.66
CA LYS A 133 4.56 10.11 -0.93
C LYS A 133 3.65 9.83 0.28
N ILE A 134 4.01 8.88 1.14
CA ILE A 134 3.33 8.66 2.43
C ILE A 134 3.53 9.89 3.33
N ILE A 135 4.75 10.38 3.47
CA ILE A 135 5.09 11.53 4.32
C ILE A 135 4.46 12.83 3.78
N GLU A 136 4.39 12.99 2.46
CA GLU A 136 3.72 14.13 1.81
C GLU A 136 2.18 14.09 1.95
N SER A 137 1.60 12.97 2.36
CA SER A 137 0.15 12.82 2.48
C SER A 137 -0.42 13.57 3.69
N ASP A 138 -1.73 13.83 3.68
CA ASP A 138 -2.39 14.50 4.80
C ASP A 138 -2.41 13.62 6.07
N LEU A 139 -2.17 12.31 5.92
CA LEU A 139 -2.03 11.37 7.04
C LEU A 139 -0.91 11.81 7.99
N PHE A 140 0.23 12.22 7.42
CA PHE A 140 1.40 12.64 8.18
C PHE A 140 1.24 14.02 8.85
N LYS A 141 0.16 14.76 8.58
CA LYS A 141 -0.13 16.00 9.31
C LYS A 141 -0.67 15.70 10.72
N GLN A 142 -1.17 14.50 10.96
CA GLN A 142 -1.75 14.08 12.24
C GLN A 142 -0.63 13.61 13.20
N PRO A 143 -0.55 14.15 14.44
CA PRO A 143 0.47 13.75 15.42
C PRO A 143 0.52 12.23 15.66
N ASP A 144 -0.61 11.60 15.94
CA ASP A 144 -0.67 10.17 16.27
C ASP A 144 -0.22 9.27 15.10
N CYS A 145 -0.45 9.71 13.86
CA CYS A 145 0.01 9.00 12.66
C CYS A 145 1.52 9.16 12.46
N ARG A 146 2.07 10.35 12.76
CA ARG A 146 3.51 10.60 12.72
C ARG A 146 4.26 9.74 13.73
N ASP A 147 3.71 9.55 14.92
CA ASP A 147 4.34 8.71 15.95
C ASP A 147 4.51 7.25 15.47
N VAL A 148 3.67 6.79 14.55
CA VAL A 148 3.79 5.48 13.90
C VAL A 148 4.76 5.52 12.71
N LEU A 149 4.65 6.52 11.83
CA LEU A 149 5.39 6.56 10.56
C LEU A 149 6.82 7.07 10.69
N LEU A 150 7.12 7.96 11.64
CA LEU A 150 8.47 8.52 11.83
C LEU A 150 9.51 7.45 12.22
N PRO A 151 9.25 6.55 13.19
CA PRO A 151 10.20 5.49 13.53
C PRO A 151 10.54 4.62 12.32
N LEU A 152 9.54 4.23 11.53
CA LEU A 152 9.72 3.49 10.29
C LEU A 152 10.64 4.24 9.32
N VAL A 153 10.35 5.51 9.05
CA VAL A 153 11.14 6.30 8.09
C VAL A 153 12.59 6.42 8.55
N ASN A 154 12.80 6.66 9.84
CA ASN A 154 14.14 6.76 10.42
C ASN A 154 14.92 5.44 10.31
N ASP A 155 14.29 4.32 10.66
CA ASP A 155 14.88 2.99 10.54
C ASP A 155 15.29 2.67 9.10
N GLN A 156 14.35 2.85 8.17
CA GLN A 156 14.55 2.54 6.75
C GLN A 156 15.59 3.45 6.08
N LEU A 157 15.72 4.71 6.51
CA LEU A 157 16.79 5.60 6.02
C LEU A 157 18.15 5.28 6.65
N SER A 158 18.20 4.94 7.94
CA SER A 158 19.44 4.58 8.62
C SER A 158 20.08 3.34 7.99
N GLY A 159 19.29 2.30 7.73
CA GLY A 159 19.76 1.08 7.06
C GLY A 159 20.31 1.34 5.65
N GLN A 160 19.83 2.37 4.93
CA GLN A 160 20.33 2.74 3.61
C GLN A 160 21.62 3.57 3.65
N LEU A 161 21.88 4.27 4.77
CA LEU A 161 23.09 5.09 4.95
C LEU A 161 24.27 4.27 5.49
N ASP A 162 24.01 3.25 6.30
CA ASP A 162 25.04 2.36 6.85
C ASP A 162 25.60 1.38 5.80
N ASP A 163 24.81 1.06 4.76
CA ASP A 163 25.17 0.13 3.68
C ASP A 163 25.99 0.83 2.58
N HIS A 164 27.24 1.19 2.92
CA HIS A 164 28.19 1.93 2.09
C HIS A 164 28.62 1.25 0.75
N SER A 165 27.98 0.16 0.31
CA SER A 165 28.40 -0.64 -0.86
C SER A 165 27.54 -0.52 -2.13
N SER A 166 26.41 0.19 -2.09
CA SER A 166 25.59 0.44 -3.28
C SER A 166 25.42 1.93 -3.43
N LYS A 167 25.97 2.55 -4.50
CA LYS A 167 25.89 4.00 -4.77
C LYS A 167 24.61 4.62 -4.18
N PRO A 168 24.71 5.37 -3.06
CA PRO A 168 23.55 5.97 -2.45
C PRO A 168 23.02 7.00 -3.45
N ASP A 169 21.76 6.87 -3.84
CA ASP A 169 21.09 7.89 -4.64
C ASP A 169 20.76 9.03 -3.67
N TYR A 170 21.79 9.81 -3.33
CA TYR A 170 21.74 10.93 -2.38
C TYR A 170 20.58 11.88 -2.68
N GLU A 171 20.16 11.98 -3.94
CA GLU A 171 19.07 12.85 -4.39
C GLU A 171 17.69 12.45 -3.84
N ALA A 172 17.44 11.15 -3.62
CA ALA A 172 16.18 10.68 -3.03
C ALA A 172 16.16 10.84 -1.50
N CYS A 173 17.29 10.61 -0.84
CA CYS A 173 17.41 10.79 0.61
C CYS A 173 17.38 12.26 1.03
N VAL A 174 17.92 13.17 0.20
CA VAL A 174 17.90 14.62 0.46
C VAL A 174 16.50 15.22 0.35
N GLN A 175 15.58 14.62 -0.40
CA GLN A 175 14.18 15.10 -0.46
C GLN A 175 13.36 14.77 0.79
N LEU A 176 13.91 13.98 1.73
CA LEU A 176 13.24 13.52 2.95
C LEU A 176 13.72 14.23 4.24
N LEU A 177 14.83 14.98 4.18
CA LEU A 177 15.39 15.77 5.28
C LEU A 177 14.91 17.22 5.21
#